data_AF-A0A519WCM5-F1
#
_entry.id   AF-A0A519WCM5-F1
#
_cell.length_a   1.000
_cell.length_b   1.000
_cell.length_c   1.000
_cell.angle_alpha   90.00
_cell.angle_beta   90.00
_cell.angle_gamma   90.00
#
_symmetry.space_group_name_H-M   'P 1'
#
loop_
_entity.id
_entity.type
_entity.pdbx_description
1 polymer ?
#
loop_
_entity_poly.entity_id
_entity_poly.type
_entity_poly.pdbx_seq_one_letter_code
_entity_poly.pdbx_strand_id
1 'polypeptide(L)'
;MKNQNIKLIAFVSLCLGISQLAVAQTTSQKIGNNPTIKEASAVLELESSNKGFLTPRLALTSLNVSGPITAPADALTVFNTATAGIGVNAVTPGYYYWRKDLVTPANSKWVRLIDDPTTLVVEPWNVQNTTTKATLNADPIYQNGKVAIGNFGTSISTKQMEVKGNFKAEVSDAGASYGTEIDNPLIPGTQKANHYWLSNAFTYRVNGVHSNAAFLTAGTEGTNPNSGIESIVAADDIRVTMGSRMKNGSSKSEIRTDNTGNFYMESYNQGNNYGSTFSLQNDGLRLRHTNTNGAADPFPLNNDSEIFLKKAEGVRFTFSNSSGLDPQSYWFPITKGAAGQVMTQTGSGKIIWSTPAAAAAATEPWFKILSPGTQATSNAEGIYQTGAVAIGTSSAPSFTIGSGPTLQ
;
A
#
# COMPACT_ATOMS: atom_id res chain seq x y z
N MET A 1 -55.37 95.98 -62.84
CA MET A 1 -54.32 96.02 -61.78
C MET A 1 -54.60 95.11 -60.57
N LYS A 2 -55.85 94.71 -60.24
CA LYS A 2 -56.14 93.85 -59.06
C LYS A 2 -55.66 92.38 -59.14
N ASN A 3 -55.65 91.75 -60.33
CA ASN A 3 -55.34 90.32 -60.45
C ASN A 3 -53.83 89.97 -60.47
N GLN A 4 -52.94 90.92 -60.76
CA GLN A 4 -51.49 90.66 -60.69
C GLN A 4 -50.97 90.72 -59.25
N ASN A 5 -51.53 91.59 -58.43
CA ASN A 5 -51.13 91.71 -57.02
C ASN A 5 -51.54 90.47 -56.20
N ILE A 6 -52.65 89.81 -56.54
CA ILE A 6 -53.08 88.57 -55.86
C ILE A 6 -52.15 87.39 -56.21
N LYS A 7 -51.69 87.30 -57.47
CA LYS A 7 -50.71 86.27 -57.87
C LYS A 7 -49.34 86.51 -57.24
N LEU A 8 -48.91 87.76 -57.11
CA LEU A 8 -47.65 88.11 -56.47
C LEU A 8 -47.68 87.86 -54.95
N ILE A 9 -48.79 88.18 -54.28
CA ILE A 9 -48.97 87.90 -52.84
C ILE A 9 -49.07 86.39 -52.56
N ALA A 10 -49.73 85.62 -53.42
CA ALA A 10 -49.78 84.16 -53.29
C ALA A 10 -48.41 83.51 -53.54
N PHE A 11 -47.63 84.01 -54.51
CA PHE A 11 -46.29 83.50 -54.80
C PHE A 11 -45.28 83.85 -53.69
N VAL A 12 -45.34 85.06 -53.13
CA VAL A 12 -44.52 85.49 -51.99
C VAL A 12 -44.89 84.74 -50.71
N SER A 13 -46.18 84.42 -50.50
CA SER A 13 -46.63 83.63 -49.34
C SER A 13 -46.22 82.15 -49.44
N LEU A 14 -46.16 81.58 -50.65
CA LEU A 14 -45.66 80.21 -50.88
C LEU A 14 -44.15 80.11 -50.67
N CYS A 15 -43.39 81.17 -51.01
CA CYS A 15 -41.93 81.20 -50.83
C CYS A 15 -41.49 81.49 -49.37
N LEU A 16 -42.30 82.19 -48.57
CA LEU A 16 -42.00 82.48 -47.16
C LEU A 16 -42.46 81.37 -46.18
N GLY A 17 -43.35 80.47 -46.60
CA GLY A 17 -43.83 79.34 -45.80
C GLY A 17 -42.93 78.08 -45.82
N ILE A 18 -41.88 78.06 -46.65
CA ILE A 18 -41.02 76.87 -46.86
C ILE A 18 -39.67 76.99 -46.12
N SER A 19 -39.35 78.13 -45.49
CA SER A 19 -37.99 78.38 -44.98
C SER A 19 -37.72 77.99 -43.52
N GLN A 20 -38.66 77.40 -42.77
CA GLN A 20 -38.38 76.95 -41.39
C GLN A 20 -39.09 75.64 -41.01
N LEU A 21 -38.31 74.54 -41.09
CA LEU A 21 -38.30 73.31 -40.27
C LEU A 21 -37.86 72.08 -41.09
N ALA A 22 -36.82 72.22 -41.90
CA ALA A 22 -35.97 71.08 -42.23
C ALA A 22 -34.93 70.92 -41.11
N VAL A 23 -35.33 70.31 -40.00
CA VAL A 23 -34.33 69.74 -39.08
C VAL A 23 -33.85 68.46 -39.74
N ALA A 24 -32.82 68.56 -40.58
CA ALA A 24 -32.08 67.38 -41.01
C ALA A 24 -31.42 66.80 -39.76
N GLN A 25 -32.12 65.88 -39.07
CA GLN A 25 -31.50 65.05 -38.05
C GLN A 25 -30.49 64.17 -38.77
N THR A 26 -29.21 64.53 -38.69
CA THR A 26 -28.12 63.67 -39.14
C THR A 26 -28.09 62.46 -38.22
N THR A 27 -28.71 61.36 -38.63
CA THR A 27 -28.78 60.10 -37.86
C THR A 27 -27.46 59.33 -37.87
N SER A 28 -26.53 59.67 -38.77
CA SER A 28 -25.14 59.25 -38.71
C SER A 28 -24.21 60.30 -39.32
N GLN A 29 -23.01 60.42 -38.73
CA GLN A 29 -21.99 61.38 -39.13
C GLN A 29 -20.72 60.65 -39.55
N LYS A 30 -20.21 60.99 -40.72
CA LYS A 30 -18.86 60.63 -41.15
C LYS A 30 -18.00 61.88 -41.16
N ILE A 31 -16.84 61.81 -40.50
CA ILE A 31 -15.81 62.85 -40.54
C ILE A 31 -14.60 62.25 -41.22
N GLY A 32 -14.31 62.66 -42.46
CA GLY A 32 -13.15 62.12 -43.15
C GLY A 32 -13.02 62.47 -44.62
N ASN A 33 -12.11 61.76 -45.29
CA ASN A 33 -11.69 62.05 -46.66
C ASN A 33 -12.78 61.76 -47.70
N ASN A 34 -13.69 60.80 -47.45
CA ASN A 34 -14.82 60.51 -48.32
C ASN A 34 -16.16 60.50 -47.56
N PRO A 35 -16.71 61.68 -47.25
CA PRO A 35 -17.88 61.82 -46.35
C PRO A 35 -19.20 61.31 -46.95
N THR A 36 -19.25 60.96 -48.25
CA THR A 36 -20.47 60.49 -48.93
C THR A 36 -20.61 58.97 -48.95
N ILE A 37 -19.55 58.21 -48.68
CA ILE A 37 -19.57 56.76 -48.56
C ILE A 37 -19.37 56.43 -47.08
N LYS A 38 -20.41 55.92 -46.42
CA LYS A 38 -20.41 55.60 -44.98
C LYS A 38 -20.82 54.15 -44.74
N GLU A 39 -20.28 53.55 -43.70
CA GLU A 39 -20.70 52.23 -43.23
C GLU A 39 -22.12 52.29 -42.63
N ALA A 40 -23.02 51.43 -43.13
CA ALA A 40 -24.43 51.46 -42.73
C ALA A 40 -24.65 51.13 -41.24
N SER A 41 -23.70 50.45 -40.60
CA SER A 41 -23.73 50.07 -39.18
C SER A 41 -23.14 51.14 -38.25
N ALA A 42 -22.55 52.22 -38.78
CA ALA A 42 -21.88 53.23 -37.98
C ALA A 42 -22.76 54.47 -37.75
N VAL A 43 -22.95 54.83 -36.47
CA VAL A 43 -23.54 56.13 -36.09
C VAL A 43 -22.49 57.25 -36.23
N LEU A 44 -21.21 56.94 -35.95
CA LEU A 44 -20.07 57.82 -36.13
C LEU A 44 -18.95 57.06 -36.86
N GLU A 45 -18.50 57.58 -37.99
CA GLU A 45 -17.34 57.07 -38.73
C GLU A 45 -16.25 58.15 -38.84
N LEU A 46 -15.02 57.80 -38.51
CA LEU A 46 -13.86 58.68 -38.59
C LEU A 46 -12.88 58.10 -39.60
N GLU A 47 -12.72 58.77 -40.74
CA GLU A 47 -11.81 58.33 -41.81
C GLU A 47 -10.68 59.35 -41.97
N SER A 48 -9.46 58.94 -41.69
CA SER A 48 -8.28 59.74 -41.96
C SER A 48 -7.07 58.84 -42.20
N SER A 49 -6.21 59.22 -43.14
CA SER A 49 -4.96 58.50 -43.40
C SER A 49 -3.87 58.77 -42.36
N ASN A 50 -4.02 59.81 -41.54
CA ASN A 50 -2.98 60.23 -40.58
C ASN A 50 -3.49 60.87 -39.28
N LYS A 51 -4.80 60.89 -39.03
CA LYS A 51 -5.39 61.38 -37.77
C LYS A 51 -6.18 60.27 -37.09
N GLY A 52 -6.28 60.33 -35.77
CA GLY A 52 -7.05 59.41 -34.95
C GLY A 52 -8.14 60.11 -34.14
N PHE A 53 -8.83 59.32 -33.31
CA PHE A 53 -9.82 59.83 -32.36
C PHE A 53 -9.20 60.04 -30.98
N LEU A 54 -9.29 61.26 -30.46
CA LEU A 54 -8.96 61.53 -29.07
C LEU A 54 -10.23 61.45 -28.21
N THR A 55 -10.37 60.35 -27.47
CA THR A 55 -11.41 60.23 -26.44
C THR A 55 -11.22 61.26 -25.32
N PRO A 56 -12.26 61.58 -24.54
CA PRO A 56 -12.13 62.45 -23.36
C PRO A 56 -11.01 62.00 -22.43
N ARG A 57 -10.13 62.95 -22.06
CA ARG A 57 -8.99 62.71 -21.18
C ARG A 57 -9.35 63.10 -19.75
N LEU A 58 -9.37 62.14 -18.85
CA LEU A 58 -9.86 62.32 -17.48
C LEU A 58 -8.81 61.84 -16.47
N ALA A 59 -8.71 62.51 -15.34
CA ALA A 59 -7.90 62.06 -14.21
C ALA A 59 -8.75 61.12 -13.33
N LEU A 60 -8.64 59.80 -13.54
CA LEU A 60 -9.32 58.83 -12.69
C LEU A 60 -8.61 58.73 -11.33
N THR A 61 -9.37 58.51 -10.26
CA THR A 61 -8.82 58.38 -8.90
C THR A 61 -8.69 56.93 -8.45
N SER A 62 -9.55 56.03 -8.91
CA SER A 62 -9.52 54.60 -8.62
C SER A 62 -10.44 53.81 -9.56
N LEU A 63 -10.20 52.51 -9.76
CA LEU A 63 -11.05 51.68 -10.64
C LEU A 63 -12.50 51.64 -10.17
N ASN A 64 -12.75 51.54 -8.86
CA ASN A 64 -14.09 51.38 -8.29
C ASN A 64 -14.80 52.72 -7.98
N VAL A 65 -14.28 53.84 -8.48
CA VAL A 65 -14.88 55.18 -8.29
C VAL A 65 -15.29 55.72 -9.65
N SER A 66 -16.58 56.03 -9.81
CA SER A 66 -17.11 56.53 -11.09
C SER A 66 -16.58 57.91 -11.48
N GLY A 67 -16.16 58.69 -10.47
CA GLY A 67 -15.53 60.00 -10.64
C GLY A 67 -14.36 59.97 -11.63
N PRO A 68 -14.18 61.03 -12.44
CA PRO A 68 -14.85 62.33 -12.36
C PRO A 68 -16.23 62.38 -13.05
N ILE A 69 -16.74 61.26 -13.54
CA ILE A 69 -18.05 61.20 -14.20
C ILE A 69 -19.11 60.76 -13.18
N THR A 70 -20.19 61.54 -13.07
CA THR A 70 -21.38 61.13 -12.31
C THR A 70 -22.20 60.17 -13.17
N ALA A 71 -22.46 58.96 -12.66
CA ALA A 71 -23.25 57.93 -13.33
C ALA A 71 -22.81 57.65 -14.80
N PRO A 72 -21.54 57.27 -15.04
CA PRO A 72 -21.07 56.92 -16.38
C PRO A 72 -21.94 55.81 -16.99
N ALA A 73 -22.23 55.96 -18.28
CA ALA A 73 -22.95 54.96 -19.06
C ALA A 73 -22.11 53.67 -19.17
N ASP A 74 -22.78 52.53 -19.35
CA ASP A 74 -22.07 51.28 -19.61
C ASP A 74 -21.29 51.37 -20.93
N ALA A 75 -20.10 50.77 -20.96
CA ALA A 75 -19.12 50.86 -22.04
C ALA A 75 -18.58 52.28 -22.36
N LEU A 76 -18.83 53.29 -21.50
CA LEU A 76 -18.28 54.63 -21.69
C LEU A 76 -16.76 54.60 -21.68
N THR A 77 -16.12 54.98 -22.80
CA THR A 77 -14.67 54.88 -22.97
C THR A 77 -13.98 56.24 -22.83
N VAL A 78 -12.89 56.28 -22.05
CA VAL A 78 -12.10 57.49 -21.75
C VAL A 78 -10.61 57.16 -21.72
N PHE A 79 -9.77 58.17 -21.86
CA PHE A 79 -8.34 58.06 -21.62
C PHE A 79 -8.01 58.60 -20.23
N ASN A 80 -7.54 57.72 -19.34
CA ASN A 80 -7.04 58.13 -18.03
C ASN A 80 -5.68 58.83 -18.16
N THR A 81 -5.49 59.95 -17.46
CA THR A 81 -4.22 60.69 -17.41
C THR A 81 -3.49 60.58 -16.07
N ALA A 82 -4.12 60.01 -15.04
CA ALA A 82 -3.58 59.98 -13.68
C ALA A 82 -3.00 58.62 -13.31
N THR A 83 -1.99 58.64 -12.43
CA THR A 83 -1.59 57.48 -11.62
C THR A 83 -2.15 57.68 -10.21
N ALA A 84 -3.11 56.87 -9.80
CA ALA A 84 -3.83 57.04 -8.53
C ALA A 84 -4.38 55.70 -8.01
N GLY A 85 -4.90 55.69 -6.78
CA GLY A 85 -5.42 54.49 -6.11
C GLY A 85 -4.33 53.59 -5.53
N ILE A 86 -4.75 52.47 -4.91
CA ILE A 86 -3.86 51.52 -4.23
C ILE A 86 -4.30 50.08 -4.56
N GLY A 87 -3.33 49.17 -4.70
CA GLY A 87 -3.56 47.74 -4.88
C GLY A 87 -4.38 47.43 -6.12
N VAL A 88 -5.39 46.56 -5.96
CA VAL A 88 -6.25 46.08 -7.06
C VAL A 88 -7.10 47.17 -7.72
N ASN A 89 -7.23 48.35 -7.09
CA ASN A 89 -8.02 49.47 -7.60
C ASN A 89 -7.16 50.63 -8.11
N ALA A 90 -5.85 50.43 -8.25
CA ALA A 90 -4.96 51.42 -8.82
C ALA A 90 -5.26 51.66 -10.31
N VAL A 91 -5.08 52.90 -10.74
CA VAL A 91 -5.19 53.33 -12.13
C VAL A 91 -3.85 53.91 -12.60
N THR A 92 -3.56 53.71 -13.87
CA THR A 92 -2.41 54.33 -14.56
C THR A 92 -2.89 54.93 -15.89
N PRO A 93 -2.14 55.85 -16.52
CA PRO A 93 -2.51 56.40 -17.82
C PRO A 93 -2.79 55.31 -18.85
N GLY A 94 -3.85 55.48 -19.65
CA GLY A 94 -4.30 54.48 -20.64
C GLY A 94 -5.80 54.56 -20.93
N TYR A 95 -6.30 53.70 -21.82
CA TYR A 95 -7.73 53.65 -22.14
C TYR A 95 -8.51 52.81 -21.12
N TYR A 96 -9.66 53.30 -20.69
CA TYR A 96 -10.58 52.63 -19.78
C TYR A 96 -12.00 52.72 -20.32
N TYR A 97 -12.80 51.69 -20.07
CA TYR A 97 -14.25 51.76 -20.22
C TYR A 97 -14.93 51.55 -18.87
N TRP A 98 -16.07 52.20 -18.67
CA TRP A 98 -16.92 51.93 -17.51
C TRP A 98 -17.67 50.63 -17.73
N ARG A 99 -17.51 49.67 -16.82
CA ARG A 99 -18.29 48.44 -16.81
C ARG A 99 -19.34 48.53 -15.72
N LYS A 100 -20.62 48.53 -16.10
CA LYS A 100 -21.74 48.51 -15.16
C LYS A 100 -22.05 47.07 -14.74
N ASP A 101 -22.05 46.81 -13.44
CA ASP A 101 -22.62 45.58 -12.89
C ASP A 101 -24.13 45.79 -12.69
N LEU A 102 -24.95 45.08 -13.48
CA LEU A 102 -26.40 45.21 -13.47
C LEU A 102 -27.05 44.52 -12.25
N VAL A 103 -26.35 43.58 -11.61
CA VAL A 103 -26.86 42.82 -10.46
C VAL A 103 -26.43 43.50 -9.16
N THR A 104 -25.17 43.90 -9.07
CA THR A 104 -24.59 44.56 -7.89
C THR A 104 -23.94 45.88 -8.29
N PRO A 105 -24.69 47.00 -8.37
CA PRO A 105 -24.18 48.28 -8.89
C PRO A 105 -22.88 48.78 -8.21
N ALA A 106 -22.66 48.45 -6.94
CA ALA A 106 -21.44 48.78 -6.20
C ALA A 106 -20.16 48.12 -6.75
N ASN A 107 -20.28 47.06 -7.56
CA ASN A 107 -19.16 46.39 -8.22
C ASN A 107 -18.82 46.99 -9.61
N SER A 108 -19.58 48.00 -10.05
CA SER A 108 -19.28 48.72 -11.29
C SER A 108 -17.93 49.42 -11.15
N LYS A 109 -17.14 49.39 -12.22
CA LYS A 109 -15.77 49.89 -12.18
C LYS A 109 -15.26 50.28 -13.55
N TRP A 110 -14.25 51.14 -13.57
CA TRP A 110 -13.38 51.32 -14.71
C TRP A 110 -12.62 50.02 -14.98
N VAL A 111 -12.62 49.60 -16.23
CA VAL A 111 -11.85 48.47 -16.72
C VAL A 111 -10.88 49.01 -17.75
N ARG A 112 -9.59 48.79 -17.52
CA ARG A 112 -8.55 49.15 -18.48
C ARG A 112 -8.74 48.30 -19.74
N LEU A 113 -8.74 48.93 -20.91
CA LEU A 113 -8.60 48.19 -22.16
C LEU A 113 -7.13 47.77 -22.22
N ILE A 114 -6.88 46.49 -21.97
CA ILE A 114 -5.53 45.93 -22.05
C ILE A 114 -5.24 45.64 -23.52
N ASP A 115 -4.19 46.28 -24.02
CA ASP A 115 -3.63 46.20 -25.37
C ASP A 115 -2.36 45.34 -25.43
N ASP A 116 -1.85 44.88 -24.29
CA ASP A 116 -0.63 44.10 -24.20
C ASP A 116 -0.85 42.70 -23.60
N PRO A 117 -0.81 41.61 -24.41
CA PRO A 117 -0.93 40.24 -23.91
C PRO A 117 0.20 39.86 -22.92
N THR A 118 1.28 40.64 -22.83
CA THR A 118 2.32 40.43 -21.81
C THR A 118 1.88 40.80 -20.39
N THR A 119 0.74 41.49 -20.26
CA THR A 119 0.16 41.88 -18.96
C THR A 119 -0.96 40.94 -18.49
N LEU A 120 -1.36 39.96 -19.32
CA LEU A 120 -2.13 38.83 -18.85
C LEU A 120 -1.21 38.04 -17.92
N VAL A 121 -1.70 37.69 -16.73
CA VAL A 121 -0.96 36.93 -15.72
C VAL A 121 -0.57 35.60 -16.37
N VAL A 122 0.64 35.56 -16.92
CA VAL A 122 1.14 34.38 -17.60
C VAL A 122 1.21 33.28 -16.56
N GLU A 123 0.65 32.13 -16.89
CA GLU A 123 0.70 30.95 -16.03
C GLU A 123 2.13 30.74 -15.54
N PRO A 124 2.32 30.25 -14.31
CA PRO A 124 3.64 30.34 -13.70
C PRO A 124 4.73 29.53 -14.44
N TRP A 125 4.35 28.69 -15.42
CA TRP A 125 5.16 27.68 -16.09
C TRP A 125 6.09 28.27 -17.17
N ASN A 126 7.35 27.84 -17.17
CA ASN A 126 8.35 28.18 -18.20
C ASN A 126 8.57 26.99 -19.14
N VAL A 127 9.01 27.24 -20.38
CA VAL A 127 9.42 26.17 -21.31
C VAL A 127 10.75 25.57 -20.84
N GLN A 128 10.85 24.24 -20.78
CA GLN A 128 12.07 23.55 -20.39
C GLN A 128 13.28 23.99 -21.22
N ASN A 129 14.44 24.10 -20.58
CA ASN A 129 15.68 24.61 -21.18
C ASN A 129 15.62 26.07 -21.66
N THR A 130 14.63 26.85 -21.19
CA THR A 130 14.56 28.29 -21.46
C THR A 130 14.18 29.07 -20.20
N THR A 131 14.21 30.40 -20.30
CA THR A 131 13.63 31.32 -19.31
C THR A 131 12.29 31.91 -19.79
N THR A 132 11.80 31.46 -20.94
CA THR A 132 10.56 31.97 -21.57
C THR A 132 9.35 31.26 -20.99
N LYS A 133 8.24 31.98 -20.91
CA LYS A 133 6.96 31.42 -20.46
C LYS A 133 6.39 30.45 -21.49
N ALA A 134 5.74 29.39 -21.03
CA ALA A 134 5.00 28.47 -21.88
C ALA A 134 3.71 29.13 -22.39
N THR A 135 3.34 28.86 -23.64
CA THR A 135 2.15 29.44 -24.28
C THR A 135 1.23 28.41 -24.93
N LEU A 136 1.72 27.18 -25.13
CA LEU A 136 0.98 26.08 -25.71
C LEU A 136 0.90 24.90 -24.74
N ASN A 137 -0.21 24.16 -24.77
CA ASN A 137 -0.38 22.93 -23.98
C ASN A 137 0.60 21.82 -24.39
N ALA A 138 1.25 21.94 -25.55
CA ALA A 138 2.26 21.00 -26.04
C ALA A 138 3.69 21.38 -25.64
N ASP A 139 3.90 22.56 -25.03
CA ASP A 139 5.23 22.99 -24.59
C ASP A 139 5.70 22.08 -23.44
N PRO A 140 6.95 21.60 -23.43
CA PRO A 140 7.51 20.96 -22.26
C PRO A 140 7.72 22.03 -21.18
N ILE A 141 7.08 21.88 -20.02
CA ILE A 141 7.06 22.93 -18.98
C ILE A 141 7.86 22.60 -17.71
N TYR A 142 8.31 23.62 -16.99
CA TYR A 142 8.90 23.51 -15.64
C TYR A 142 8.54 24.69 -14.72
N GLN A 143 8.75 24.48 -13.41
CA GLN A 143 8.68 25.49 -12.35
C GLN A 143 9.93 25.47 -11.50
N ASN A 144 10.41 26.65 -11.13
CA ASN A 144 11.39 26.78 -10.04
C ASN A 144 10.72 26.87 -8.67
N GLY A 145 9.46 27.33 -8.64
CA GLY A 145 8.63 27.32 -7.44
C GLY A 145 8.08 25.93 -7.14
N LYS A 146 7.57 25.74 -5.92
CA LYS A 146 6.95 24.49 -5.50
C LYS A 146 5.54 24.37 -6.07
N VAL A 147 5.16 23.16 -6.47
CA VAL A 147 3.82 22.83 -6.97
C VAL A 147 3.07 22.05 -5.89
N ALA A 148 1.97 22.59 -5.42
CA ALA A 148 1.17 22.00 -4.36
C ALA A 148 -0.26 21.76 -4.86
N ILE A 149 -0.81 20.56 -4.64
CA ILE A 149 -2.14 20.16 -5.09
C ILE A 149 -2.96 19.73 -3.86
N GLY A 150 -4.09 20.39 -3.62
CA GLY A 150 -4.95 20.19 -2.44
C GLY A 150 -5.02 21.41 -1.54
N ASN A 151 -5.41 21.24 -0.26
CA ASN A 151 -5.57 22.36 0.67
C ASN A 151 -4.25 22.77 1.34
N PHE A 152 -3.71 23.91 0.90
CA PHE A 152 -2.51 24.55 1.44
C PHE A 152 -2.80 25.94 2.06
N GLY A 153 -4.07 26.23 2.41
CA GLY A 153 -4.49 27.56 2.88
C GLY A 153 -3.78 28.07 4.14
N THR A 154 -3.13 27.18 4.91
CA THR A 154 -2.41 27.52 6.16
C THR A 154 -0.94 27.09 6.15
N SER A 155 -0.43 26.54 5.05
CA SER A 155 0.94 25.98 4.99
C SER A 155 1.51 26.04 3.58
N ILE A 156 2.79 26.36 3.43
CA ILE A 156 3.50 26.19 2.15
C ILE A 156 4.12 24.79 2.14
N SER A 157 4.05 24.09 1.00
CA SER A 157 4.73 22.81 0.83
C SER A 157 6.22 22.92 1.15
N THR A 158 6.79 21.87 1.74
CA THR A 158 8.25 21.76 1.94
C THR A 158 8.93 21.01 0.78
N LYS A 159 8.17 20.52 -0.20
CA LYS A 159 8.63 19.67 -1.31
C LYS A 159 8.48 20.40 -2.64
N GLN A 160 9.18 19.94 -3.68
CA GLN A 160 9.04 20.51 -5.04
C GLN A 160 7.66 20.20 -5.64
N MET A 161 7.12 19.01 -5.34
CA MET A 161 5.75 18.62 -5.62
C MET A 161 5.14 17.97 -4.38
N GLU A 162 3.96 18.41 -3.96
CA GLU A 162 3.23 17.80 -2.84
C GLU A 162 1.74 17.72 -3.16
N VAL A 163 1.16 16.55 -2.94
CA VAL A 163 -0.27 16.31 -3.11
C VAL A 163 -0.86 15.95 -1.75
N LYS A 164 -1.78 16.77 -1.25
CA LYS A 164 -2.60 16.45 -0.07
C LYS A 164 -3.92 15.85 -0.54
N GLY A 165 -3.92 14.54 -0.74
CA GLY A 165 -5.02 13.77 -1.31
C GLY A 165 -4.50 12.56 -2.07
N ASN A 166 -5.26 12.12 -3.08
CA ASN A 166 -4.91 10.95 -3.87
C ASN A 166 -3.86 11.32 -4.92
N PHE A 167 -2.90 10.42 -5.14
CA PHE A 167 -1.83 10.59 -6.12
C PHE A 167 -1.58 9.25 -6.81
N LYS A 168 -1.48 9.25 -8.13
CA LYS A 168 -1.14 8.08 -8.94
C LYS A 168 -0.10 8.46 -9.98
N ALA A 169 1.00 7.71 -10.01
CA ALA A 169 1.99 7.75 -11.07
C ALA A 169 2.10 6.34 -11.64
N GLU A 170 1.71 6.16 -12.91
CA GLU A 170 1.65 4.86 -13.56
C GLU A 170 2.25 4.91 -14.97
N VAL A 171 2.95 3.84 -15.32
CA VAL A 171 3.39 3.52 -16.67
C VAL A 171 2.82 2.16 -17.03
N SER A 172 2.29 2.04 -18.24
CA SER A 172 1.86 0.76 -18.79
C SER A 172 2.82 0.32 -19.90
N ASP A 173 3.37 -0.87 -19.78
CA ASP A 173 4.28 -1.47 -20.76
C ASP A 173 4.00 -2.98 -20.91
N ALA A 174 3.95 -3.45 -22.15
CA ALA A 174 3.67 -4.84 -22.53
C ALA A 174 2.47 -5.49 -21.80
N GLY A 175 1.40 -4.73 -21.55
CA GLY A 175 0.20 -5.22 -20.85
C GLY A 175 0.31 -5.28 -19.32
N ALA A 176 1.41 -4.78 -18.74
CA ALA A 176 1.58 -4.62 -17.30
C ALA A 176 1.62 -3.14 -16.90
N SER A 177 1.16 -2.84 -15.69
CA SER A 177 1.18 -1.51 -15.08
C SER A 177 2.21 -1.45 -13.95
N TYR A 178 3.03 -0.41 -13.96
CA TYR A 178 4.08 -0.13 -13.00
C TYR A 178 3.77 1.22 -12.37
N GLY A 179 3.82 1.35 -11.05
CA GLY A 179 3.49 2.65 -10.49
C GLY A 179 3.57 2.77 -8.98
N THR A 180 3.28 3.99 -8.55
CA THR A 180 3.05 4.33 -7.15
C THR A 180 1.70 5.00 -7.04
N GLU A 181 0.89 4.56 -6.08
CA GLU A 181 -0.43 5.10 -5.83
C GLU A 181 -0.67 5.31 -4.34
N ILE A 182 -1.42 6.35 -4.02
CA ILE A 182 -1.97 6.64 -2.70
C ILE A 182 -3.46 6.38 -2.80
N ASP A 183 -4.00 5.58 -1.89
CA ASP A 183 -5.43 5.21 -1.84
C ASP A 183 -5.91 4.33 -3.02
N ASN A 184 -5.10 3.33 -3.43
CA ASN A 184 -5.47 2.41 -4.52
C ASN A 184 -6.61 1.44 -4.08
N PRO A 185 -7.76 1.42 -4.78
CA PRO A 185 -8.91 0.58 -4.40
C PRO A 185 -8.83 -0.89 -4.86
N LEU A 186 -7.88 -1.25 -5.73
CA LEU A 186 -7.78 -2.56 -6.38
C LEU A 186 -6.82 -3.53 -5.69
N ILE A 187 -6.11 -3.11 -4.63
CA ILE A 187 -5.22 -3.98 -3.85
C ILE A 187 -5.92 -4.36 -2.54
N PRO A 188 -5.90 -5.65 -2.10
CA PRO A 188 -6.62 -6.08 -0.90
C PRO A 188 -6.29 -5.25 0.35
N GLY A 189 -7.32 -4.76 1.05
CA GLY A 189 -7.19 -3.89 2.24
C GLY A 189 -7.12 -2.41 1.86
N THR A 190 -7.63 -1.53 2.71
CA THR A 190 -7.77 -0.08 2.46
C THR A 190 -6.41 0.64 2.55
N GLN A 191 -5.51 0.32 1.62
CA GLN A 191 -4.10 0.74 1.62
C GLN A 191 -3.94 2.25 1.50
N LYS A 192 -2.95 2.79 2.23
CA LYS A 192 -2.69 4.24 2.25
C LYS A 192 -1.65 4.65 1.21
N ALA A 193 -0.64 3.83 0.93
CA ALA A 193 0.31 4.06 -0.15
C ALA A 193 0.95 2.74 -0.60
N ASN A 194 1.18 2.60 -1.90
CA ASN A 194 1.73 1.39 -2.49
C ASN A 194 2.63 1.68 -3.70
N HIS A 195 3.62 0.81 -3.91
CA HIS A 195 4.40 0.70 -5.13
C HIS A 195 4.16 -0.68 -5.75
N TYR A 196 3.86 -0.74 -7.05
CA TYR A 196 3.34 -1.95 -7.67
C TYR A 196 3.89 -2.22 -9.07
N TRP A 197 3.84 -3.51 -9.40
CA TRP A 197 3.83 -4.04 -10.75
C TRP A 197 2.65 -5.02 -10.88
N LEU A 198 1.75 -4.75 -11.81
CA LEU A 198 0.52 -5.52 -12.02
C LEU A 198 0.49 -5.97 -13.49
N SER A 199 0.62 -7.26 -13.76
CA SER A 199 0.46 -7.79 -15.12
C SER A 199 -0.99 -8.22 -15.37
N ASN A 200 -1.58 -8.93 -14.40
CA ASN A 200 -2.98 -9.30 -14.40
C ASN A 200 -3.43 -9.50 -12.94
N ALA A 201 -4.70 -9.86 -12.73
CA ALA A 201 -5.24 -10.08 -11.38
C ALA A 201 -4.49 -11.14 -10.55
N PHE A 202 -3.67 -12.00 -11.19
CA PHE A 202 -3.02 -13.14 -10.56
C PHE A 202 -1.49 -13.06 -10.54
N THR A 203 -0.92 -12.11 -11.28
CA THR A 203 0.52 -11.89 -11.40
C THR A 203 0.87 -10.46 -11.04
N TYR A 204 1.42 -10.29 -9.85
CA TYR A 204 1.67 -8.99 -9.25
C TYR A 204 2.91 -8.99 -8.34
N ARG A 205 3.47 -7.81 -8.13
CA ARG A 205 4.45 -7.50 -7.09
C ARG A 205 4.04 -6.19 -6.45
N VAL A 206 3.82 -6.18 -5.14
CA VAL A 206 3.32 -5.01 -4.43
C VAL A 206 4.10 -4.83 -3.13
N ASN A 207 4.55 -3.60 -2.91
CA ASN A 207 4.95 -3.09 -1.61
C ASN A 207 3.86 -2.11 -1.15
N GLY A 208 3.28 -2.32 0.02
CA GLY A 208 2.22 -1.46 0.53
C GLY A 208 2.33 -1.21 2.03
N VAL A 209 1.83 -0.04 2.42
CA VAL A 209 1.59 0.31 3.82
C VAL A 209 0.11 0.55 4.07
N HIS A 210 -0.34 0.06 5.22
CA HIS A 210 -1.69 0.18 5.74
C HIS A 210 -1.66 0.95 7.07
N SER A 211 -2.82 1.22 7.68
CA SER A 211 -2.88 1.91 8.96
C SER A 211 -2.28 1.11 10.14
N ASN A 212 -2.11 -0.21 9.97
CA ASN A 212 -1.67 -1.14 11.02
C ASN A 212 -0.73 -2.25 10.50
N ALA A 213 -0.26 -2.14 9.25
CA ALA A 213 0.56 -3.19 8.63
C ALA A 213 1.45 -2.61 7.51
N ALA A 214 2.57 -3.28 7.25
CA ALA A 214 3.41 -3.08 6.08
C ALA A 214 3.75 -4.43 5.46
N PHE A 215 3.69 -4.53 4.13
CA PHE A 215 3.90 -5.80 3.45
C PHE A 215 4.62 -5.66 2.12
N LEU A 216 5.34 -6.72 1.77
CA LEU A 216 5.86 -7.03 0.44
C LEU A 216 5.21 -8.34 0.03
N THR A 217 4.47 -8.32 -1.08
CA THR A 217 3.86 -9.53 -1.62
C THR A 217 4.15 -9.66 -3.11
N ALA A 218 4.35 -10.89 -3.54
CA ALA A 218 4.46 -11.24 -4.94
C ALA A 218 3.63 -12.49 -5.22
N GLY A 219 2.76 -12.39 -6.23
CA GLY A 219 1.97 -13.50 -6.74
C GLY A 219 2.36 -13.83 -8.17
N THR A 220 2.45 -15.12 -8.51
CA THR A 220 2.55 -15.61 -9.89
C THR A 220 1.38 -16.53 -10.24
N GLU A 221 1.10 -16.72 -11.53
CA GLU A 221 -0.11 -17.38 -12.04
C GLU A 221 -0.39 -18.79 -11.48
N GLY A 222 -1.68 -19.05 -11.28
CA GLY A 222 -2.43 -19.88 -12.22
C GLY A 222 -3.68 -19.12 -12.74
N THR A 223 -4.60 -19.82 -13.42
CA THR A 223 -5.77 -19.29 -14.17
C THR A 223 -6.90 -18.66 -13.32
N ASN A 224 -6.76 -18.58 -11.99
CA ASN A 224 -7.81 -18.16 -11.04
C ASN A 224 -7.16 -17.54 -9.77
N PRO A 225 -7.85 -16.67 -9.00
CA PRO A 225 -7.34 -16.09 -7.75
C PRO A 225 -6.70 -17.08 -6.76
N ASN A 226 -7.15 -18.34 -6.76
CA ASN A 226 -6.67 -19.37 -5.84
C ASN A 226 -5.51 -20.21 -6.39
N SER A 227 -4.96 -19.87 -7.55
CA SER A 227 -3.93 -20.67 -8.21
C SER A 227 -2.57 -19.95 -8.27
N GLY A 228 -1.49 -20.75 -8.21
CA GLY A 228 -0.12 -20.26 -8.19
C GLY A 228 0.47 -20.12 -6.79
N ILE A 229 1.60 -19.40 -6.72
CA ILE A 229 2.40 -19.22 -5.51
C ILE A 229 2.32 -17.75 -5.08
N GLU A 230 2.23 -17.53 -3.79
CA GLU A 230 2.31 -16.22 -3.15
C GLU A 230 3.49 -16.23 -2.17
N SER A 231 4.40 -15.26 -2.32
CA SER A 231 5.46 -14.98 -1.34
C SER A 231 5.13 -13.71 -0.59
N ILE A 232 5.26 -13.74 0.73
CA ILE A 232 4.91 -12.62 1.60
C ILE A 232 6.03 -12.35 2.61
N VAL A 233 6.34 -11.07 2.77
CA VAL A 233 7.03 -10.52 3.94
C VAL A 233 6.11 -9.46 4.51
N ALA A 234 5.50 -9.73 5.64
CA ALA A 234 4.55 -8.82 6.27
C ALA A 234 4.90 -8.60 7.73
N ALA A 235 4.70 -7.37 8.17
CA ALA A 235 4.67 -6.99 9.57
C ALA A 235 3.33 -6.30 9.84
N ASP A 236 2.53 -6.91 10.71
CA ASP A 236 1.32 -6.33 11.29
C ASP A 236 1.65 -5.88 12.73
N ASP A 237 0.76 -5.10 13.36
CA ASP A 237 0.90 -4.70 14.78
C ASP A 237 1.17 -5.87 15.75
N ILE A 238 0.83 -7.10 15.35
CA ILE A 238 0.75 -8.29 16.21
C ILE A 238 1.66 -9.43 15.74
N ARG A 239 2.11 -9.45 14.47
CA ARG A 239 2.83 -10.60 13.88
C ARG A 239 3.81 -10.17 12.79
N VAL A 240 4.94 -10.86 12.69
CA VAL A 240 5.84 -10.80 11.53
C VAL A 240 5.85 -12.16 10.86
N THR A 241 5.66 -12.20 9.54
CA THR A 241 5.66 -13.44 8.76
C THR A 241 6.50 -13.28 7.50
N MET A 242 7.32 -14.29 7.23
CA MET A 242 8.08 -14.46 5.99
C MET A 242 7.79 -15.84 5.45
N GLY A 243 7.20 -15.95 4.27
CA GLY A 243 6.85 -17.27 3.77
C GLY A 243 6.40 -17.30 2.33
N SER A 244 6.21 -18.54 1.86
CA SER A 244 5.62 -18.86 0.58
C SER A 244 4.48 -19.85 0.78
N ARG A 245 3.39 -19.65 0.06
CA ARG A 245 2.23 -20.55 0.09
C ARG A 245 1.64 -20.71 -1.30
N MET A 246 0.98 -21.83 -1.53
CA MET A 246 0.04 -21.89 -2.64
C MET A 246 -1.18 -21.05 -2.30
N LYS A 247 -1.73 -20.32 -3.28
CA LYS A 247 -2.87 -19.41 -3.05
C LYS A 247 -4.14 -20.12 -2.59
N ASN A 248 -4.32 -21.39 -2.97
CA ASN A 248 -5.42 -22.25 -2.48
C ASN A 248 -5.19 -22.76 -1.03
N GLY A 249 -4.05 -22.44 -0.43
CA GLY A 249 -3.69 -22.90 0.91
C GLY A 249 -3.35 -24.37 1.01
N SER A 250 -3.11 -25.12 -0.07
CA SER A 250 -2.81 -26.55 0.04
C SER A 250 -1.35 -26.86 0.45
N SER A 251 -0.45 -25.88 0.37
CA SER A 251 0.92 -25.99 0.91
C SER A 251 1.41 -24.63 1.40
N LYS A 252 2.26 -24.65 2.43
CA LYS A 252 2.98 -23.47 2.93
C LYS A 252 4.39 -23.81 3.41
N SER A 253 5.26 -22.81 3.40
CA SER A 253 6.52 -22.78 4.12
C SER A 253 6.72 -21.38 4.67
N GLU A 254 6.75 -21.21 5.98
CA GLU A 254 6.80 -19.90 6.62
C GLU A 254 7.65 -19.87 7.89
N ILE A 255 8.15 -18.68 8.21
CA ILE A 255 8.72 -18.29 9.49
C ILE A 255 7.84 -17.19 10.03
N ARG A 256 7.34 -17.34 11.26
CA ARG A 256 6.48 -16.33 11.88
C ARG A 256 6.72 -16.17 13.38
N THR A 257 6.46 -14.98 13.87
CA THR A 257 6.31 -14.68 15.30
C THR A 257 4.89 -14.26 15.61
N ASP A 258 4.42 -14.55 16.82
CA ASP A 258 3.16 -14.05 17.33
C ASP A 258 3.33 -13.02 18.46
N ASN A 259 2.24 -12.34 18.82
CA ASN A 259 2.20 -11.35 19.90
C ASN A 259 2.36 -11.97 21.29
N THR A 260 2.33 -13.29 21.42
CA THR A 260 2.65 -13.98 22.67
C THR A 260 4.14 -14.25 22.82
N GLY A 261 4.94 -13.89 21.81
CA GLY A 261 6.39 -14.06 21.77
C GLY A 261 6.84 -15.44 21.28
N ASN A 262 5.92 -16.27 20.79
CA ASN A 262 6.30 -17.56 20.22
C ASN A 262 6.88 -17.36 18.81
N PHE A 263 7.81 -18.23 18.45
CA PHE A 263 8.46 -18.27 17.15
C PHE A 263 8.21 -19.63 16.50
N TYR A 264 7.87 -19.62 15.21
CA TYR A 264 7.56 -20.81 14.44
C TYR A 264 8.29 -20.78 13.11
N MET A 265 8.84 -21.93 12.72
CA MET A 265 9.19 -22.27 11.34
C MET A 265 8.35 -23.47 10.96
N GLU A 266 7.56 -23.36 9.90
CA GLU A 266 6.54 -24.34 9.57
C GLU A 266 6.54 -24.64 8.08
N SER A 267 6.31 -25.90 7.73
CA SER A 267 6.07 -26.31 6.34
C SER A 267 5.05 -27.43 6.30
N TYR A 268 4.10 -27.38 5.36
CA TYR A 268 3.21 -28.51 5.11
C TYR A 268 2.81 -28.59 3.65
N ASN A 269 2.35 -29.77 3.27
CA ASN A 269 1.75 -30.05 1.98
C ASN A 269 0.58 -31.03 2.13
N GLN A 270 -0.61 -30.58 1.75
CA GLN A 270 -1.84 -31.38 1.80
C GLN A 270 -1.80 -32.58 0.85
N GLY A 271 -1.32 -32.38 -0.38
CA GLY A 271 -1.28 -33.44 -1.40
C GLY A 271 -0.32 -34.58 -1.05
N ASN A 272 0.83 -34.24 -0.44
CA ASN A 272 1.81 -35.20 0.03
C ASN A 272 1.58 -35.65 1.48
N ASN A 273 0.51 -35.16 2.12
CA ASN A 273 0.11 -35.50 3.48
C ASN A 273 1.23 -35.40 4.53
N TYR A 274 1.95 -34.27 4.57
CA TYR A 274 2.96 -34.01 5.60
C TYR A 274 2.88 -32.59 6.16
N GLY A 275 3.30 -32.44 7.41
CA GLY A 275 3.48 -31.18 8.12
C GLY A 275 4.69 -31.26 9.06
N SER A 276 5.54 -30.23 9.06
CA SER A 276 6.69 -30.09 9.95
C SER A 276 6.69 -28.74 10.65
N THR A 277 7.05 -28.72 11.92
CA THR A 277 7.25 -27.47 12.68
C THR A 277 8.55 -27.53 13.49
N PHE A 278 9.24 -26.40 13.54
CA PHE A 278 10.22 -26.06 14.56
C PHE A 278 9.64 -24.85 15.31
N SER A 279 9.52 -24.91 16.63
CA SER A 279 8.92 -23.80 17.38
C SER A 279 9.56 -23.56 18.74
N LEU A 280 9.67 -22.28 19.09
CA LEU A 280 9.96 -21.80 20.44
C LEU A 280 8.64 -21.27 21.01
N GLN A 281 8.16 -21.90 22.07
CA GLN A 281 6.94 -21.50 22.75
C GLN A 281 7.22 -21.23 24.22
N ASN A 282 6.23 -20.69 24.92
CA ASN A 282 6.31 -20.39 26.35
C ASN A 282 6.78 -21.55 27.25
N ASP A 283 6.58 -22.80 26.82
CA ASP A 283 6.90 -24.01 27.57
C ASP A 283 8.09 -24.81 27.02
N GLY A 284 8.70 -24.40 25.90
CA GLY A 284 9.98 -24.96 25.43
C GLY A 284 10.19 -24.95 23.91
N LEU A 285 11.19 -25.73 23.47
CA LEU A 285 11.60 -25.87 22.07
C LEU A 285 11.09 -27.20 21.49
N ARG A 286 10.36 -27.17 20.37
CA ARG A 286 9.80 -28.36 19.70
C ARG A 286 10.29 -28.51 18.28
N LEU A 287 10.57 -29.76 17.89
CA LEU A 287 10.71 -30.21 16.52
C LEU A 287 9.67 -31.29 16.28
N ARG A 288 8.79 -31.11 15.30
CA ARG A 288 7.64 -31.99 15.11
C ARG A 288 7.42 -32.28 13.63
N HIS A 289 7.09 -33.52 13.32
CA HIS A 289 6.70 -33.98 11.99
C HIS A 289 5.40 -34.79 12.12
N THR A 290 4.42 -34.53 11.27
CA THR A 290 3.08 -35.11 11.32
C THR A 290 2.52 -35.25 9.90
N ASN A 291 1.40 -35.93 9.76
CA ASN A 291 0.55 -35.84 8.57
C ASN A 291 -0.21 -34.50 8.53
N THR A 292 -1.21 -34.36 7.69
CA THR A 292 -2.12 -33.19 7.71
C THR A 292 -3.56 -33.65 7.56
N ASN A 293 -4.49 -32.96 8.23
CA ASN A 293 -5.93 -33.14 8.06
C ASN A 293 -6.50 -32.09 7.08
N GLY A 294 -5.67 -31.63 6.13
CA GLY A 294 -5.98 -30.56 5.19
C GLY A 294 -5.55 -29.17 5.69
N ALA A 295 -5.87 -28.14 4.90
CA ALA A 295 -5.46 -26.77 5.18
C ALA A 295 -6.03 -26.19 6.49
N ALA A 296 -7.17 -26.73 6.97
CA ALA A 296 -7.81 -26.32 8.22
C ALA A 296 -7.08 -26.83 9.47
N ASP A 297 -6.40 -27.97 9.36
CA ASP A 297 -5.61 -28.58 10.44
C ASP A 297 -4.31 -29.16 9.87
N PRO A 298 -3.30 -28.30 9.61
CA PRO A 298 -2.08 -28.70 8.94
C PRO A 298 -1.10 -29.49 9.82
N PHE A 299 -1.29 -29.46 11.14
CA PHE A 299 -0.38 -30.07 12.11
C PHE A 299 -1.15 -30.86 13.19
N PRO A 300 -1.96 -31.86 12.79
CA PRO A 300 -2.85 -32.59 13.68
C PRO A 300 -2.06 -33.44 14.68
N LEU A 301 -2.64 -33.76 15.84
CA LEU A 301 -1.96 -34.51 16.93
C LEU A 301 -1.88 -36.04 16.72
N ASN A 302 -2.29 -36.53 15.56
CA ASN A 302 -2.17 -37.95 15.20
C ASN A 302 -1.01 -38.17 14.22
N ASN A 303 -0.57 -39.42 14.13
CA ASN A 303 0.47 -39.88 13.20
C ASN A 303 1.70 -38.95 13.18
N ASP A 304 2.21 -38.60 14.35
CA ASP A 304 3.28 -37.62 14.52
C ASP A 304 4.49 -38.14 15.28
N SER A 305 5.59 -37.43 15.12
CA SER A 305 6.82 -37.59 15.87
C SER A 305 7.27 -36.23 16.37
N GLU A 306 7.57 -36.13 17.66
CA GLU A 306 7.97 -34.89 18.32
C GLU A 306 9.23 -35.10 19.16
N ILE A 307 10.17 -34.16 19.04
CA ILE A 307 11.23 -33.93 20.02
C ILE A 307 10.88 -32.64 20.77
N PHE A 308 10.73 -32.72 22.08
CA PHE A 308 10.38 -31.58 22.92
C PHE A 308 11.41 -31.37 24.02
N LEU A 309 12.05 -30.21 24.01
CA LEU A 309 12.99 -29.76 25.02
C LEU A 309 12.30 -28.81 26.00
N LYS A 310 12.21 -29.23 27.26
CA LYS A 310 11.71 -28.42 28.37
C LYS A 310 12.79 -28.19 29.42
N LYS A 311 12.84 -26.99 29.97
CA LYS A 311 13.78 -26.61 31.04
C LYS A 311 13.67 -27.52 32.28
N ALA A 312 12.45 -27.85 32.72
CA ALA A 312 12.22 -28.59 33.96
C ALA A 312 12.16 -30.12 33.78
N GLU A 313 11.82 -30.60 32.59
CA GLU A 313 11.52 -32.02 32.34
C GLU A 313 12.56 -32.71 31.44
N GLY A 314 13.44 -31.96 30.77
CA GLY A 314 14.48 -32.50 29.89
C GLY A 314 14.01 -32.65 28.45
N VAL A 315 14.41 -33.77 27.82
CA VAL A 315 14.08 -34.08 26.43
C VAL A 315 13.02 -35.17 26.39
N ARG A 316 11.91 -34.93 25.69
CA ARG A 316 10.90 -35.94 25.34
C ARG A 316 10.99 -36.30 23.87
N PHE A 317 10.91 -37.59 23.58
CA PHE A 317 10.58 -38.12 22.26
C PHE A 317 9.17 -38.69 22.30
N THR A 318 8.29 -38.27 21.41
CA THR A 318 6.91 -38.75 21.29
C THR A 318 6.70 -39.35 19.91
N PHE A 319 6.03 -40.50 19.83
CA PHE A 319 5.57 -41.10 18.59
C PHE A 319 4.10 -41.49 18.74
N SER A 320 3.22 -40.91 17.93
CA SER A 320 1.78 -41.13 17.98
C SER A 320 1.29 -41.87 16.73
N ASN A 321 0.31 -42.75 16.89
CA ASN A 321 -0.33 -43.47 15.78
C ASN A 321 -1.51 -42.68 15.19
N SER A 322 -2.20 -43.25 14.20
CA SER A 322 -3.34 -42.65 13.50
C SER A 322 -4.53 -42.29 14.41
N SER A 323 -4.67 -42.98 15.55
CA SER A 323 -5.74 -42.74 16.53
C SER A 323 -5.42 -41.61 17.52
N GLY A 324 -4.16 -41.14 17.58
CA GLY A 324 -3.72 -40.08 18.52
C GLY A 324 -3.77 -40.47 20.01
N LEU A 325 -4.16 -41.69 20.33
CA LEU A 325 -4.48 -42.15 21.69
C LEU A 325 -3.39 -43.01 22.35
N ASP A 326 -2.30 -43.32 21.64
CA ASP A 326 -1.20 -44.16 22.17
C ASP A 326 0.18 -43.54 21.92
N PRO A 327 0.50 -42.37 22.52
CA PRO A 327 1.79 -41.72 22.37
C PRO A 327 2.85 -42.48 23.17
N GLN A 328 3.70 -43.26 22.50
CA GLN A 328 4.90 -43.79 23.13
C GLN A 328 5.85 -42.63 23.40
N SER A 329 5.86 -42.14 24.64
CA SER A 329 6.66 -41.00 25.07
C SER A 329 7.84 -41.47 25.91
N TYR A 330 9.05 -41.07 25.52
CA TYR A 330 10.28 -41.37 26.22
C TYR A 330 10.90 -40.08 26.74
N TRP A 331 10.96 -39.94 28.07
CA TRP A 331 11.61 -38.81 28.73
C TRP A 331 13.03 -39.17 29.13
N PHE A 332 14.01 -38.42 28.65
CA PHE A 332 15.39 -38.53 29.10
C PHE A 332 15.57 -37.86 30.48
N PRO A 333 16.36 -38.47 31.39
CA PRO A 333 16.66 -37.85 32.68
C PRO A 333 17.40 -36.52 32.52
N ILE A 334 17.08 -35.53 33.35
CA ILE A 334 17.84 -34.27 33.47
C ILE A 334 19.10 -34.42 34.33
N THR A 335 19.25 -35.55 35.02
CA THR A 335 20.39 -35.84 35.91
C THR A 335 21.36 -36.81 35.26
N LYS A 336 22.66 -36.67 35.54
CA LYS A 336 23.68 -37.65 35.16
C LYS A 336 23.57 -38.92 36.02
N GLY A 337 23.76 -40.09 35.41
CA GLY A 337 23.84 -41.36 36.13
C GLY A 337 25.16 -41.52 36.89
N ALA A 338 25.14 -42.27 37.98
CA ALA A 338 26.35 -42.71 38.68
C ALA A 338 27.09 -43.79 37.86
N ALA A 339 28.37 -43.99 38.15
CA ALA A 339 29.15 -45.07 37.54
C ALA A 339 28.48 -46.43 37.79
N GLY A 340 28.33 -47.24 36.74
CA GLY A 340 27.66 -48.54 36.79
C GLY A 340 26.13 -48.49 36.63
N GLN A 341 25.51 -47.31 36.54
CA GLN A 341 24.09 -47.20 36.20
C GLN A 341 23.87 -47.22 34.68
N VAL A 342 22.73 -47.79 34.28
CA VAL A 342 22.24 -47.79 32.90
C VAL A 342 20.88 -47.10 32.84
N MET A 343 20.49 -46.65 31.65
CA MET A 343 19.15 -46.11 31.41
C MET A 343 18.15 -47.25 31.30
N THR A 344 17.10 -47.23 32.12
CA THR A 344 15.97 -48.16 32.05
C THR A 344 14.64 -47.42 31.97
N GLN A 345 13.62 -48.07 31.43
CA GLN A 345 12.27 -47.53 31.32
C GLN A 345 11.43 -47.93 32.55
N THR A 346 10.76 -46.97 33.15
CA THR A 346 9.74 -47.20 34.17
C THR A 346 8.42 -47.66 33.54
N GLY A 347 7.49 -48.23 34.33
CA GLY A 347 6.15 -48.59 33.85
C GLY A 347 5.31 -47.43 33.31
N SER A 348 5.71 -46.18 33.58
CA SER A 348 5.07 -44.97 33.04
C SER A 348 5.82 -44.36 31.85
N GLY A 349 6.74 -45.11 31.22
CA GLY A 349 7.46 -44.68 30.01
C GLY A 349 8.65 -43.72 30.23
N LYS A 350 8.90 -43.29 31.47
CA LYS A 350 10.03 -42.41 31.80
C LYS A 350 11.33 -43.20 31.83
N ILE A 351 12.37 -42.70 31.16
CA ILE A 351 13.72 -43.25 31.26
C ILE A 351 14.36 -42.72 32.55
N ILE A 352 14.94 -43.62 33.35
CA ILE A 352 15.65 -43.31 34.60
C ILE A 352 17.02 -43.98 34.61
N TRP A 353 17.94 -43.43 35.38
CA TRP A 353 19.16 -44.16 35.72
C TRP A 353 18.85 -45.19 36.79
N SER A 354 19.11 -46.45 36.49
CA SER A 354 19.01 -47.53 37.44
C SER A 354 20.31 -48.30 37.46
N THR A 355 20.70 -48.78 38.63
CA THR A 355 21.68 -49.86 38.70
C THR A 355 21.02 -51.08 38.05
N PRO A 356 21.59 -51.69 36.99
CA PRO A 356 21.09 -52.96 36.50
C PRO A 356 20.97 -53.89 37.71
N ALA A 357 19.81 -54.54 37.88
CA ALA A 357 19.80 -55.72 38.74
C ALA A 357 20.94 -56.59 38.20
N ALA A 358 21.98 -56.85 39.01
CA ALA A 358 23.12 -57.67 38.61
C ALA A 358 22.49 -58.87 37.93
N ALA A 359 22.65 -58.99 36.59
CA ALA A 359 21.86 -59.91 35.76
C ALA A 359 21.84 -61.20 36.54
N ALA A 360 20.69 -61.55 37.14
CA ALA A 360 20.66 -62.45 38.30
C ALA A 360 21.48 -63.64 37.88
N ALA A 361 22.73 -63.72 38.37
CA ALA A 361 23.75 -64.52 37.68
C ALA A 361 23.16 -65.90 37.69
N ALA A 362 22.70 -66.38 36.52
CA ALA A 362 21.70 -67.41 36.44
C ALA A 362 22.18 -68.49 37.38
N THR A 363 21.50 -68.67 38.53
CA THR A 363 22.14 -69.30 39.70
C THR A 363 22.72 -70.59 39.20
N GLU A 364 24.06 -70.65 39.07
CA GLU A 364 24.67 -71.79 38.41
C GLU A 364 24.23 -72.99 39.21
N PRO A 365 23.62 -74.02 38.57
CA PRO A 365 22.96 -75.08 39.31
C PRO A 365 23.98 -76.00 40.00
N TRP A 366 25.28 -75.75 39.80
CA TRP A 366 26.42 -76.49 40.32
C TRP A 366 26.89 -75.91 41.67
N PHE A 367 26.87 -76.75 42.71
CA PHE A 367 27.29 -76.44 44.08
C PHE A 367 28.58 -77.17 44.45
N LYS A 368 29.35 -76.66 45.41
CA LYS A 368 30.60 -77.29 45.86
C LYS A 368 30.33 -78.56 46.68
N ILE A 369 30.95 -79.67 46.30
CA ILE A 369 30.93 -80.92 47.10
C ILE A 369 31.53 -80.62 48.49
N LEU A 370 30.92 -81.17 49.56
CA LEU A 370 31.28 -80.96 50.97
C LEU A 370 31.04 -79.54 51.54
N SER A 371 30.36 -78.66 50.81
CA SER A 371 29.89 -77.36 51.36
C SER A 371 28.47 -77.04 50.86
N PRO A 372 27.46 -77.79 51.34
CA PRO A 372 26.10 -77.72 50.83
C PRO A 372 25.54 -76.30 50.84
N GLY A 373 25.00 -75.85 49.72
CA GLY A 373 24.43 -74.51 49.55
C GLY A 373 25.40 -73.42 49.07
N THR A 374 26.69 -73.73 48.90
CA THR A 374 27.67 -72.79 48.30
C THR A 374 27.83 -73.08 46.80
N GLN A 375 27.61 -72.08 45.94
CA GLN A 375 27.78 -72.22 44.49
C GLN A 375 29.25 -72.41 44.10
N ALA A 376 29.49 -73.21 43.07
CA ALA A 376 30.80 -73.34 42.46
C ALA A 376 31.16 -72.06 41.70
N THR A 377 32.44 -71.68 41.73
CA THR A 377 32.94 -70.48 41.03
C THR A 377 33.90 -70.80 39.89
N SER A 378 34.23 -72.09 39.71
CA SER A 378 35.10 -72.59 38.65
C SER A 378 34.86 -74.09 38.42
N ASN A 379 35.03 -74.53 37.17
CA ASN A 379 34.88 -75.93 36.76
C ASN A 379 36.02 -76.86 37.28
N ALA A 380 37.04 -76.29 37.92
CA ALA A 380 38.11 -77.05 38.57
C ALA A 380 37.76 -77.49 40.01
N GLU A 381 36.67 -76.96 40.58
CA GLU A 381 36.17 -77.36 41.89
C GLU A 381 35.39 -78.68 41.80
N GLY A 382 35.30 -79.43 42.90
CA GLY A 382 34.38 -80.56 42.98
C GLY A 382 32.94 -80.04 42.99
N ILE A 383 32.15 -80.34 41.96
CA ILE A 383 30.79 -79.79 41.77
C ILE A 383 29.70 -80.86 41.81
N TYR A 384 28.51 -80.51 42.32
CA TYR A 384 27.30 -81.33 42.27
C TYR A 384 26.07 -80.52 41.85
N GLN A 385 25.12 -81.15 41.17
CA GLN A 385 23.77 -80.59 40.92
C GLN A 385 22.73 -81.49 41.58
N THR A 386 21.68 -80.91 42.15
CA THR A 386 20.55 -81.66 42.73
C THR A 386 19.43 -81.98 41.73
N GLY A 387 19.52 -81.44 40.51
CA GLY A 387 18.64 -81.74 39.38
C GLY A 387 19.22 -82.86 38.49
N ALA A 388 18.45 -83.29 37.49
CA ALA A 388 18.92 -84.27 36.52
C ALA A 388 20.02 -83.66 35.63
N VAL A 389 21.20 -84.29 35.62
CA VAL A 389 22.32 -83.93 34.75
C VAL A 389 22.40 -84.95 33.61
N ALA A 390 22.37 -84.49 32.36
CA ALA A 390 22.80 -85.30 31.22
C ALA A 390 24.25 -84.97 30.87
N ILE A 391 25.13 -85.97 30.79
CA ILE A 391 26.53 -85.80 30.36
C ILE A 391 26.69 -86.51 29.02
N GLY A 392 27.01 -85.76 27.96
CA GLY A 392 27.27 -86.31 26.63
C GLY A 392 26.04 -86.66 25.79
N THR A 393 24.82 -86.42 26.28
CA THR A 393 23.56 -86.60 25.54
C THR A 393 22.59 -85.45 25.86
N SER A 394 21.58 -85.23 25.01
CA SER A 394 20.55 -84.18 25.19
C SER A 394 19.28 -84.67 25.91
N SER A 395 19.26 -85.93 26.38
CA SER A 395 18.13 -86.56 27.07
C SER A 395 18.47 -86.82 28.54
N ALA A 396 17.60 -86.39 29.46
CA ALA A 396 17.80 -86.55 30.89
C ALA A 396 17.86 -88.05 31.29
N PRO A 397 19.00 -88.55 31.81
CA PRO A 397 19.08 -89.94 32.27
C PRO A 397 18.29 -90.12 33.57
N SER A 398 17.63 -91.26 33.73
CA SER A 398 16.78 -91.60 34.88
C SER A 398 17.55 -92.07 36.12
N PHE A 399 18.88 -91.97 36.15
CA PHE A 399 19.71 -92.55 37.19
C PHE A 399 20.42 -91.48 38.02
N THR A 400 20.18 -91.48 39.34
CA THR A 400 20.92 -90.68 40.32
C THR A 400 22.02 -91.55 40.92
N ILE A 401 23.30 -91.25 40.66
CA ILE A 401 24.41 -92.01 41.24
C ILE A 401 24.70 -91.43 42.63
N GLY A 402 24.35 -92.15 43.70
CA GLY A 402 24.70 -91.71 45.06
C GLY A 402 24.06 -92.50 46.20
N SER A 403 24.58 -93.69 46.49
CA SER A 403 24.57 -94.24 47.86
C SER A 403 25.88 -94.98 48.09
N GLY A 404 26.67 -94.51 49.05
CA GLY A 404 28.03 -95.00 49.35
C GLY A 404 28.10 -96.43 49.90
N PRO A 405 29.32 -96.95 50.13
CA PRO A 405 29.56 -98.36 50.40
C PRO A 405 29.19 -98.75 51.83
N THR A 406 28.44 -99.83 51.99
CA THR A 406 28.33 -100.55 53.26
C THR A 406 29.53 -101.49 53.40
N LEU A 407 30.35 -101.27 54.42
CA LEU A 407 31.43 -102.17 54.85
C LEU A 407 30.85 -103.51 55.32
N GLN A 408 31.39 -104.62 54.79
CA GLN A 408 31.65 -105.85 55.54
C GLN A 408 32.97 -106.45 55.08
#